data_AF-A0A9W3SJV8-F1
#
_entry.id   AF-A0A9W3SJV8-F1
#
_cell.length_a   1.000
_cell.length_b   1.000
_cell.length_c   1.000
_cell.angle_alpha   90.00
_cell.angle_beta   90.00
_cell.angle_gamma   90.00
#
_symmetry.space_group_name_H-M   'P 1'
#
loop_
_entity.id
_entity.type
_entity.pdbx_description
1 polymer ?
#
loop_
_entity_poly.entity_id
_entity_poly.type
_entity_poly.pdbx_seq_one_letter_code
_entity_poly.pdbx_strand_id
1 'polypeptide(L)'
;MAPRLLNRYVFKASSTSQTVLQALELLKEVNQSGKRKIPDNVPTDFIKSKWMKYVHQDNKINRHYYEFSVFSELLNTLRSGDMWVKGSKQYKDFEEYLLPPHTWQHMKQTQQIPLEFTEDVEKYLNKRFEQLDIELSKVNCLIANQDLPGVTIYGGKIQVASLKKMVPEDVEEITRLVYDILPRIKLTDLLVEVDTWTQFSKHFVHLHTQKAPKEKSILFAAILSDGINLGLSKMADACPNISYSQLAWIADWYIRDESYTKALGDIANFHHKQPFSSYWGEGTTSSSDGQFFRAGGTSSPLAQVNGKYGHDPGVSFYTHISD
;
A
#
# COMPACT_ATOMS: atom_id res chain seq x y z
N MET A 1 19.21 -17.97 8.60
CA MET A 1 18.52 -16.71 8.98
C MET A 1 17.47 -16.94 10.08
N ALA A 2 16.67 -18.00 10.00
CA ALA A 2 15.63 -18.33 10.98
C ALA A 2 16.02 -18.22 12.48
N PRO A 3 17.17 -18.75 12.94
CA PRO A 3 17.55 -18.63 14.36
C PRO A 3 17.76 -17.18 14.82
N ARG A 4 18.31 -16.32 13.94
CA ARG A 4 18.52 -14.89 14.27
C ARG A 4 17.18 -14.16 14.39
N LEU A 5 16.22 -14.46 13.52
CA LEU A 5 14.89 -13.86 13.54
C LEU A 5 14.14 -14.22 14.83
N LEU A 6 14.07 -15.51 15.17
CA LEU A 6 13.36 -15.99 16.37
C LEU A 6 14.01 -15.52 17.69
N ASN A 7 15.32 -15.26 17.68
CA ASN A 7 16.02 -14.72 18.84
C ASN A 7 15.90 -13.19 18.96
N ARG A 8 15.75 -12.47 17.84
CA ARG A 8 15.70 -11.00 17.83
C ARG A 8 14.32 -10.46 18.18
N TYR A 9 13.26 -11.12 17.70
CA TYR A 9 11.89 -10.64 17.83
C TYR A 9 11.10 -11.41 18.88
N VAL A 10 10.20 -10.71 19.56
CA VAL A 10 9.25 -11.29 20.51
C VAL A 10 7.89 -11.29 19.84
N PHE A 11 7.42 -12.47 19.48
CA PHE A 11 6.11 -12.69 18.86
C PHE A 11 5.05 -12.88 19.95
N LYS A 12 3.85 -12.39 19.67
CA LYS A 12 2.64 -12.64 20.44
C LYS A 12 1.52 -13.05 19.47
N ALA A 13 0.50 -13.71 19.98
CA ALA A 13 -0.61 -14.22 19.20
C ALA A 13 -1.95 -13.97 19.90
N SER A 14 -2.99 -13.85 19.10
CA SER A 14 -4.38 -13.96 19.54
C SER A 14 -4.68 -15.42 19.90
N SER A 15 -5.85 -15.66 20.51
CA SER A 15 -6.30 -17.01 20.86
C SER A 15 -6.37 -17.95 19.66
N THR A 16 -6.65 -17.44 18.45
CA THR A 16 -6.77 -18.22 17.22
C THR A 16 -5.43 -18.71 16.67
N SER A 17 -4.33 -17.99 16.94
CA SER A 17 -2.99 -18.30 16.40
C SER A 17 -2.01 -18.85 17.44
N GLN A 18 -2.51 -19.29 18.60
CA GLN A 18 -1.67 -19.79 19.69
C GLN A 18 -0.85 -21.03 19.31
N THR A 19 -1.39 -21.90 18.45
CA THR A 19 -0.69 -23.10 17.96
C THR A 19 0.54 -22.75 17.11
N VAL A 20 0.47 -21.68 16.32
CA VAL A 20 1.60 -21.15 15.54
C VAL A 20 2.66 -20.57 16.46
N LEU A 21 2.26 -19.83 17.51
CA LEU A 21 3.19 -19.30 18.51
C LEU A 21 3.95 -20.41 19.23
N GLN A 22 3.26 -21.47 19.67
CA GLN A 22 3.88 -22.65 20.27
C GLN A 22 4.90 -23.30 19.32
N ALA A 23 4.56 -23.41 18.03
CA ALA A 23 5.47 -23.95 17.03
C ALA A 23 6.74 -23.09 16.85
N LEU A 24 6.63 -21.76 16.91
CA LEU A 24 7.76 -20.85 16.86
C LEU A 24 8.65 -20.95 18.10
N GLU A 25 8.06 -21.06 19.28
CA GLU A 25 8.78 -21.26 20.54
C GLU A 25 9.54 -22.59 20.52
N LEU A 26 8.91 -23.66 20.04
CA LEU A 26 9.55 -24.95 19.85
C LEU A 26 10.73 -24.87 18.87
N LEU A 27 10.55 -24.21 17.72
CA LEU A 27 11.65 -24.01 16.77
C LEU A 27 12.79 -23.19 17.36
N LYS A 28 12.47 -22.20 18.21
CA LYS A 28 13.48 -21.41 18.91
C LYS A 28 14.29 -22.28 19.88
N GLU A 29 13.64 -23.14 20.66
CA GLU A 29 14.29 -24.07 21.58
C GLU A 29 15.16 -25.11 20.82
N VAL A 30 14.64 -25.70 19.75
CA VAL A 30 15.38 -26.65 18.91
C VAL A 30 16.61 -26.00 18.27
N ASN A 31 16.49 -24.74 17.84
CA ASN A 31 17.59 -23.96 17.29
C ASN A 31 18.66 -23.63 18.35
N GLN A 32 18.25 -23.29 19.58
CA GLN A 32 19.17 -22.99 20.68
C GLN A 32 19.89 -24.23 21.21
N SER A 33 19.20 -25.37 21.28
CA SER A 33 19.76 -26.65 21.74
C SER A 33 20.61 -27.37 20.68
N GLY A 34 20.63 -26.89 19.44
CA GLY A 34 21.37 -27.50 18.33
C GLY A 34 20.82 -28.87 17.90
N LYS A 35 19.66 -29.29 18.42
CA LYS A 35 19.04 -30.57 18.08
C LYS A 35 18.67 -30.58 16.60
N ARG A 36 19.01 -31.67 15.90
CA ARG A 36 18.67 -31.82 14.47
C ARG A 36 17.24 -32.34 14.25
N LYS A 37 16.71 -33.13 15.19
CA LYS A 37 15.37 -33.71 15.12
C LYS A 37 14.36 -32.84 15.86
N ILE A 38 13.17 -32.72 15.27
CA ILE A 38 11.99 -32.18 15.92
C ILE A 38 11.32 -33.31 16.71
N PRO A 39 10.76 -33.06 17.91
CA PRO A 39 9.97 -34.05 18.64
C PRO A 39 8.78 -34.58 17.82
N ASP A 40 8.26 -35.76 18.15
CA ASP A 40 7.12 -36.32 17.40
C ASP A 40 5.78 -35.65 17.78
N ASN A 41 5.70 -35.04 18.98
CA ASN A 41 4.54 -34.29 19.44
C ASN A 41 4.74 -32.79 19.23
N VAL A 42 4.51 -32.31 18.01
CA VAL A 42 4.53 -30.87 17.70
C VAL A 42 3.19 -30.36 17.22
N PRO A 43 2.90 -29.06 17.43
CA PRO A 43 1.70 -28.45 16.89
C PRO A 43 1.67 -28.56 15.36
N THR A 44 0.62 -29.16 14.80
CA THR A 44 0.45 -29.32 13.33
C THR A 44 -0.88 -28.80 12.81
N ASP A 45 -1.80 -28.37 13.70
CA ASP A 45 -3.17 -27.96 13.34
C ASP A 45 -3.23 -26.79 12.34
N PHE A 46 -2.22 -25.93 12.33
CA PHE A 46 -2.12 -24.79 11.42
C PHE A 46 -1.57 -25.17 10.03
N ILE A 47 -1.05 -26.39 9.86
CA ILE A 47 -0.43 -26.82 8.62
C ILE A 47 -1.51 -27.21 7.61
N LYS A 48 -1.54 -26.51 6.47
CA LYS A 48 -2.51 -26.81 5.40
C LYS A 48 -2.33 -28.26 4.92
N SER A 49 -3.44 -28.95 4.65
CA SER A 49 -3.49 -30.36 4.23
C SER A 49 -2.52 -30.73 3.10
N LYS A 50 -2.36 -29.85 2.12
CA LYS A 50 -1.41 -30.03 0.99
C LYS A 50 0.06 -30.15 1.42
N TRP A 51 0.44 -29.55 2.55
CA TRP A 51 1.80 -29.57 3.10
C TRP A 51 2.02 -30.72 4.08
N MET A 52 0.96 -31.26 4.70
CA MET A 52 1.07 -32.33 5.70
C MET A 52 1.84 -33.55 5.19
N LYS A 53 1.66 -33.94 3.92
CA LYS A 53 2.39 -35.05 3.28
C LYS A 53 3.90 -34.83 3.12
N TYR A 54 4.37 -33.58 3.15
CA TYR A 54 5.79 -33.25 3.09
C TYR A 54 6.38 -33.09 4.49
N VAL A 55 5.57 -32.62 5.43
CA VAL A 55 5.95 -32.48 6.84
C VAL A 55 6.07 -33.87 7.50
N HIS A 56 5.13 -34.77 7.26
CA HIS A 56 5.18 -36.16 7.74
C HIS A 56 5.77 -37.07 6.66
N GLN A 57 6.99 -37.57 6.88
CA GLN A 57 7.67 -38.53 6.01
C GLN A 57 8.17 -39.71 6.85
N ASP A 58 7.87 -40.94 6.43
CA ASP A 58 8.34 -42.18 7.08
C ASP A 58 8.11 -42.22 8.60
N ASN A 59 6.90 -41.80 9.01
CA ASN A 59 6.48 -41.72 10.41
C ASN A 59 7.32 -40.77 11.28
N LYS A 60 8.02 -39.82 10.65
CA LYS A 60 8.84 -38.78 11.29
C LYS A 60 8.49 -37.41 10.73
N ILE A 61 8.77 -36.38 11.50
CA ILE A 61 8.58 -34.99 11.08
C ILE A 61 9.85 -34.49 10.38
N ASN A 62 9.72 -34.10 9.13
CA ASN A 62 10.79 -33.47 8.39
C ASN A 62 10.93 -32.01 8.85
N ARG A 63 12.05 -31.72 9.53
CA ARG A 63 12.33 -30.39 10.08
C ARG A 63 12.24 -29.27 9.07
N HIS A 64 12.77 -29.44 7.86
CA HIS A 64 12.84 -28.37 6.88
C HIS A 64 11.45 -27.99 6.38
N TYR A 65 10.60 -28.97 6.09
CA TYR A 65 9.21 -28.72 5.67
C TYR A 65 8.34 -28.20 6.81
N TYR A 66 8.57 -28.66 8.03
CA TYR A 66 7.90 -28.13 9.22
C TYR A 66 8.27 -26.66 9.45
N GLU A 67 9.57 -26.34 9.47
CA GLU A 67 10.09 -24.98 9.63
C GLU A 67 9.57 -24.05 8.53
N PHE A 68 9.54 -24.51 7.29
CA PHE A 68 8.94 -23.76 6.18
C PHE A 68 7.44 -23.50 6.40
N SER A 69 6.69 -24.50 6.87
CA SER A 69 5.25 -24.39 7.14
C SER A 69 4.98 -23.40 8.27
N VAL A 70 5.78 -23.43 9.35
CA VAL A 70 5.69 -22.47 10.46
C VAL A 70 5.97 -21.05 9.99
N PHE A 71 7.03 -20.82 9.19
CA PHE A 71 7.33 -19.47 8.69
C PHE A 71 6.32 -18.98 7.64
N SER A 72 5.80 -19.88 6.81
CA SER A 72 4.73 -19.54 5.88
C SER A 72 3.47 -19.11 6.61
N GLU A 73 3.13 -19.78 7.72
CA GLU A 73 1.93 -19.44 8.48
C GLU A 73 2.15 -18.21 9.35
N LEU A 74 3.32 -18.02 9.95
CA LEU A 74 3.70 -16.78 10.62
C LEU A 74 3.52 -15.56 9.70
N LEU A 75 3.88 -15.67 8.42
CA LEU A 75 3.67 -14.58 7.46
C LEU A 75 2.18 -14.29 7.26
N ASN A 76 1.33 -15.32 7.21
CA ASN A 76 -0.12 -15.14 7.06
C ASN A 76 -0.73 -14.50 8.31
N THR A 77 -0.35 -14.96 9.50
CA THR A 77 -0.90 -14.45 10.77
C THR A 77 -0.40 -13.05 11.11
N LEU A 78 0.82 -12.68 10.71
CA LEU A 78 1.29 -11.29 10.77
C LEU A 78 0.51 -10.37 9.83
N ARG A 79 0.11 -10.88 8.64
CA ARG A 79 -0.68 -10.11 7.67
C ARG A 79 -2.14 -9.95 8.09
N SER A 80 -2.73 -10.96 8.73
CA SER A 80 -4.10 -10.88 9.27
C SER A 80 -4.19 -10.07 10.55
N GLY A 81 -3.07 -9.88 11.26
CA GLY A 81 -3.04 -9.23 12.58
C GLY A 81 -3.31 -10.20 13.74
N ASP A 82 -3.49 -11.50 13.46
CA ASP A 82 -3.66 -12.51 14.51
C ASP A 82 -2.36 -12.77 15.30
N MET A 83 -1.21 -12.42 14.72
CA MET A 83 0.06 -12.38 15.42
C MET A 83 0.71 -11.02 15.26
N TRP A 84 1.49 -10.61 16.27
CA TRP A 84 2.19 -9.34 16.27
C TRP A 84 3.58 -9.45 16.88
N VAL A 85 4.40 -8.44 16.61
CA VAL A 85 5.77 -8.34 17.09
C VAL A 85 5.86 -7.17 18.07
N LYS A 86 6.24 -7.46 19.30
CA LYS A 86 6.39 -6.42 20.34
C LYS A 86 7.37 -5.33 19.89
N GLY A 87 6.92 -4.08 19.88
CA GLY A 87 7.71 -2.92 19.46
C GLY A 87 7.79 -2.68 17.94
N SER A 88 7.11 -3.49 17.13
CA SER A 88 6.94 -3.20 15.70
C SER A 88 5.93 -2.07 15.50
N LYS A 89 6.12 -1.21 14.50
CA LYS A 89 5.09 -0.25 14.07
C LYS A 89 4.15 -0.84 13.01
N GLN A 90 4.68 -1.73 12.18
CA GLN A 90 3.97 -2.32 11.05
C GLN A 90 3.14 -3.55 11.46
N TYR A 91 3.64 -4.32 12.42
CA TYR A 91 3.01 -5.54 12.93
C TYR A 91 2.80 -5.41 14.44
N LYS A 92 2.16 -4.31 14.88
CA LYS A 92 1.78 -4.13 16.29
C LYS A 92 0.44 -4.80 16.58
N ASP A 93 0.17 -4.96 17.87
CA ASP A 93 -1.13 -5.42 18.36
C ASP A 93 -2.24 -4.51 17.84
N PHE A 94 -3.36 -5.09 17.41
CA PHE A 94 -4.53 -4.33 17.00
C PHE A 94 -5.06 -3.46 18.16
N GLU A 95 -5.07 -4.02 19.37
CA GLU A 95 -5.56 -3.33 20.57
C GLU A 95 -4.69 -2.11 20.92
N GLU A 96 -3.41 -2.09 20.53
CA GLU A 96 -2.53 -0.94 20.74
C GLU A 96 -2.86 0.24 19.80
N TYR A 97 -3.70 0.07 18.77
CA TYR A 97 -4.24 1.20 18.00
C TYR A 97 -5.45 1.86 18.69
N LEU A 98 -6.08 1.15 19.61
CA LEU A 98 -7.26 1.61 20.32
C LEU A 98 -6.88 2.33 21.61
N LEU A 99 -7.81 3.14 22.13
CA LEU A 99 -7.65 3.70 23.47
C LEU A 99 -7.65 2.55 24.48
N PRO A 100 -6.70 2.52 25.43
CA PRO A 100 -6.71 1.51 26.47
C PRO A 100 -8.05 1.50 27.22
N PRO A 101 -8.63 0.33 27.56
CA PRO A 101 -9.95 0.25 28.17
C PRO A 101 -10.11 1.11 29.43
N HIS A 102 -9.07 1.20 30.27
CA HIS A 102 -9.07 2.05 31.46
C HIS A 102 -9.09 3.54 31.10
N THR A 103 -8.32 3.96 30.09
CA THR A 103 -8.32 5.34 29.59
C THR A 103 -9.70 5.69 29.04
N TRP A 104 -10.31 4.78 28.26
CA TRP A 104 -11.66 4.95 27.74
C TRP A 104 -12.70 5.08 28.85
N GLN A 105 -12.67 4.21 29.86
CA GLN A 105 -13.55 4.28 31.03
C GLN A 105 -13.39 5.60 31.78
N HIS A 106 -12.16 6.06 31.98
CA HIS A 106 -11.89 7.35 32.61
C HIS A 106 -12.46 8.50 31.77
N MET A 107 -12.23 8.52 30.45
CA MET A 107 -12.76 9.56 29.55
C MET A 107 -14.29 9.61 29.56
N LYS A 108 -14.96 8.45 29.63
CA LYS A 108 -16.42 8.38 29.81
C LYS A 108 -16.86 9.00 31.14
N GLN A 109 -16.20 8.66 32.23
CA GLN A 109 -16.53 9.17 33.56
C GLN A 109 -16.30 10.68 33.68
N THR A 110 -15.26 11.21 33.03
CA THR A 110 -14.93 12.64 33.06
C THR A 110 -15.62 13.46 31.96
N GLN A 111 -16.43 12.84 31.09
CA GLN A 111 -17.08 13.48 29.93
C GLN A 111 -16.08 14.20 29.00
N GLN A 112 -14.86 13.67 28.88
CA GLN A 112 -13.76 14.24 28.07
C GLN A 112 -13.60 13.56 26.71
N ILE A 113 -14.66 12.94 26.19
CA ILE A 113 -14.61 12.31 24.88
C ILE A 113 -14.59 13.43 23.82
N PRO A 114 -13.55 13.52 22.96
CA PRO A 114 -13.41 14.58 21.97
C PRO A 114 -14.29 14.31 20.74
N LEU A 115 -15.58 14.04 20.97
CA LEU A 115 -16.57 13.83 19.93
C LEU A 115 -17.68 14.85 20.11
N GLU A 116 -18.03 15.57 19.04
CA GLU A 116 -19.08 16.59 19.05
C GLU A 116 -20.50 16.00 19.02
N PHE A 117 -20.65 14.67 19.07
CA PHE A 117 -21.91 13.97 18.95
C PHE A 117 -22.28 13.14 20.18
N THR A 118 -23.57 12.83 20.30
CA THR A 118 -24.14 12.13 21.46
C THR A 118 -23.62 10.69 21.54
N GLU A 119 -23.29 10.22 22.74
CA GLU A 119 -22.93 8.81 22.98
C GLU A 119 -24.10 7.84 22.75
N ASP A 120 -25.33 8.35 22.82
CA ASP A 120 -26.55 7.61 22.56
C ASP A 120 -26.75 7.46 21.05
N VAL A 121 -26.62 6.21 20.58
CA VAL A 121 -26.72 5.85 19.17
C VAL A 121 -28.10 6.18 18.61
N GLU A 122 -29.18 5.93 19.36
CA GLU A 122 -30.53 6.19 18.89
C GLU A 122 -30.77 7.68 18.75
N LYS A 123 -30.35 8.49 19.73
CA LYS A 123 -30.44 9.95 19.65
C LYS A 123 -29.61 10.52 18.50
N TYR A 124 -28.40 10.00 18.29
CA TYR A 124 -27.56 10.41 17.17
C TYR A 124 -28.24 10.11 15.83
N LEU A 125 -28.74 8.89 15.65
CA LEU A 125 -29.42 8.47 14.43
C LEU A 125 -30.68 9.28 14.18
N ASN A 126 -31.52 9.48 15.19
CA ASN A 126 -32.74 10.29 15.06
C ASN A 126 -32.42 11.72 14.62
N LYS A 127 -31.41 12.36 15.23
CA LYS A 127 -30.95 13.69 14.80
C LYS A 127 -30.45 13.70 13.34
N ARG A 128 -29.76 12.65 12.89
CA ARG A 128 -29.31 12.53 11.50
C ARG A 128 -30.46 12.29 10.53
N PHE A 129 -31.46 11.50 10.91
CA PHE A 129 -32.66 11.30 10.10
C PHE A 129 -33.48 12.57 9.98
N GLU A 130 -33.67 13.32 11.07
CA GLU A 130 -34.32 14.64 11.02
C GLU A 130 -33.57 15.61 10.08
N GLN A 131 -32.24 15.68 10.22
CA GLN A 131 -31.42 16.51 9.34
C GLN A 131 -31.53 16.07 7.87
N LEU A 132 -31.52 14.75 7.61
CA LEU A 132 -31.69 14.20 6.27
C LEU A 132 -33.05 14.56 5.68
N ASP A 133 -34.13 14.45 6.47
CA ASP A 133 -35.49 14.76 6.02
C ASP A 133 -35.65 16.25 5.68
N ILE A 134 -35.04 17.14 6.49
CA ILE A 134 -34.98 18.58 6.22
C ILE A 134 -34.25 18.85 4.89
N GLU A 135 -33.06 18.27 4.69
CA GLU A 135 -32.29 18.51 3.46
C GLU A 135 -32.95 17.90 2.23
N LEU A 136 -33.53 16.70 2.33
CA LEU A 136 -34.31 16.09 1.24
C LEU A 136 -35.54 16.93 0.89
N SER A 137 -36.25 17.44 1.90
CA SER A 137 -37.40 18.33 1.68
C SER A 137 -36.99 19.63 0.96
N LYS A 138 -35.85 20.22 1.32
CA LYS A 138 -35.28 21.38 0.60
C LYS A 138 -34.95 21.04 -0.84
N VAL A 139 -34.24 19.93 -1.08
CA VAL A 139 -33.88 19.48 -2.42
C VAL A 139 -35.13 19.22 -3.27
N ASN A 140 -36.16 18.57 -2.72
CA ASN A 140 -37.44 18.35 -3.39
C ASN A 140 -38.12 19.66 -3.79
N CYS A 141 -38.10 20.67 -2.92
CA CYS A 141 -38.64 22.00 -3.21
C CYS A 141 -37.86 22.69 -4.35
N LEU A 142 -36.52 22.68 -4.29
CA LEU A 142 -35.66 23.26 -5.32
C LEU A 142 -35.84 22.57 -6.68
N ILE A 143 -36.01 21.26 -6.68
CA ILE A 143 -36.32 20.48 -7.89
C ILE A 143 -37.69 20.88 -8.46
N ALA A 144 -38.72 20.96 -7.60
CA ALA A 144 -40.07 21.33 -8.03
C ALA A 144 -40.12 22.72 -8.66
N ASN A 145 -39.31 23.65 -8.14
CA ASN A 145 -39.22 25.02 -8.64
C ASN A 145 -38.21 25.21 -9.79
N GLN A 146 -37.47 24.17 -10.17
CA GLN A 146 -36.36 24.23 -11.14
C GLN A 146 -35.22 25.18 -10.73
N ASP A 147 -35.05 25.39 -9.42
CA ASP A 147 -34.05 26.30 -8.83
C ASP A 147 -32.74 25.59 -8.45
N LEU A 148 -32.65 24.28 -8.65
CA LEU A 148 -31.45 23.51 -8.29
C LEU A 148 -30.38 23.60 -9.40
N PRO A 149 -29.29 24.36 -9.20
CA PRO A 149 -28.33 24.64 -10.27
C PRO A 149 -27.58 23.37 -10.68
N GLY A 150 -27.48 23.16 -11.99
CA GLY A 150 -26.74 22.03 -12.56
C GLY A 150 -27.39 20.67 -12.31
N VAL A 151 -28.67 20.61 -11.91
CA VAL A 151 -29.38 19.34 -11.73
C VAL A 151 -30.57 19.25 -12.69
N THR A 152 -30.71 18.13 -13.39
CA THR A 152 -31.83 17.85 -14.28
C THR A 152 -32.45 16.49 -13.95
N ILE A 153 -33.76 16.35 -14.14
CA ILE A 153 -34.44 15.06 -14.01
C ILE A 153 -34.80 14.55 -15.40
N TYR A 154 -34.24 13.39 -15.75
CA TYR A 154 -34.53 12.73 -17.02
C TYR A 154 -34.82 11.25 -16.80
N GLY A 155 -36.00 10.78 -17.25
CA GLY A 155 -36.41 9.39 -17.11
C GLY A 155 -36.48 8.89 -15.66
N GLY A 156 -36.88 9.75 -14.72
CA GLY A 156 -36.95 9.42 -13.28
C GLY A 156 -35.59 9.36 -12.58
N LYS A 157 -34.50 9.78 -13.24
CA LYS A 157 -33.16 9.85 -12.66
C LYS A 157 -32.70 11.29 -12.51
N ILE A 158 -32.05 11.58 -11.38
CA ILE A 158 -31.38 12.85 -11.13
C ILE A 158 -30.02 12.83 -11.84
N GLN A 159 -29.80 13.76 -12.75
CA GLN A 159 -28.53 14.00 -13.42
C GLN A 159 -27.91 15.28 -12.87
N VAL A 160 -26.79 15.14 -12.17
CA VAL A 160 -25.98 16.25 -11.69
C VAL A 160 -24.92 16.56 -12.75
N ALA A 161 -24.88 17.79 -13.22
CA ALA A 161 -23.88 18.27 -14.16
C ALA A 161 -22.49 18.14 -13.55
N SER A 162 -21.51 17.78 -14.38
CA SER A 162 -20.12 17.75 -13.95
C SER A 162 -19.67 19.14 -13.49
N LEU A 163 -18.92 19.20 -12.38
CA LEU A 163 -18.33 20.43 -11.90
C LEU A 163 -17.44 21.03 -13.02
N LYS A 164 -17.77 22.24 -13.45
CA LYS A 164 -16.89 22.98 -14.37
C LYS A 164 -15.68 23.45 -13.57
N LYS A 165 -14.49 23.24 -14.13
CA LYS A 165 -13.25 23.79 -13.57
C LYS A 165 -13.39 25.30 -13.47
N MET A 166 -13.25 25.87 -12.28
CA MET A 166 -13.17 27.32 -12.06
C MET A 166 -11.75 27.80 -12.38
N VAL A 167 -11.34 27.67 -13.64
CA VAL A 167 -10.04 28.15 -14.13
C VAL A 167 -10.31 29.43 -14.94
N PRO A 168 -9.74 30.59 -14.54
CA PRO A 168 -9.84 31.80 -15.33
C PRO A 168 -9.31 31.59 -16.75
N GLU A 169 -9.92 32.24 -17.75
CA GLU A 169 -9.54 32.08 -19.16
C GLU A 169 -8.05 32.44 -19.40
N ASP A 170 -7.54 33.45 -18.71
CA ASP A 170 -6.14 33.92 -18.80
C ASP A 170 -5.11 32.84 -18.40
N VAL A 171 -5.50 31.84 -17.60
CA VAL A 171 -4.59 30.77 -17.15
C VAL A 171 -4.15 29.89 -18.31
N GLU A 172 -5.00 29.70 -19.33
CA GLU A 172 -4.66 28.89 -20.49
C GLU A 172 -3.52 29.53 -21.30
N GLU A 173 -3.55 30.85 -21.49
CA GLU A 173 -2.48 31.58 -22.18
C GLU A 173 -1.17 31.56 -21.39
N ILE A 174 -1.23 31.79 -20.08
CA ILE A 174 -0.05 31.69 -19.20
C ILE A 174 0.54 30.29 -19.23
N THR A 175 -0.30 29.25 -19.18
CA THR A 175 0.13 27.85 -19.22
C THR A 175 0.89 27.57 -20.52
N ARG A 176 0.36 28.03 -21.66
CA ARG A 176 1.05 27.90 -22.96
C ARG A 176 2.42 28.57 -22.95
N LEU A 177 2.50 29.82 -22.48
CA LEU A 177 3.75 30.57 -22.39
C LEU A 177 4.79 29.86 -21.51
N VAL A 178 4.37 29.27 -20.40
CA VAL A 178 5.25 28.50 -19.52
C VAL A 178 5.78 27.25 -20.23
N TYR A 179 4.91 26.48 -20.89
CA TYR A 179 5.32 25.26 -21.61
C TYR A 179 6.23 25.57 -22.82
N ASP A 180 6.04 26.70 -23.48
CA ASP A 180 6.89 27.12 -24.62
C ASP A 180 8.34 27.44 -24.19
N ILE A 181 8.56 27.79 -22.92
CA ILE A 181 9.91 28.05 -22.36
C ILE A 181 10.60 26.73 -21.95
N LEU A 182 9.84 25.66 -21.69
CA LEU A 182 10.41 24.40 -21.23
C LEU A 182 11.12 23.66 -22.37
N PRO A 183 12.37 23.20 -22.16
CA PRO A 183 13.10 22.47 -23.17
C PRO A 183 12.48 21.08 -23.41
N ARG A 184 12.51 20.63 -24.67
CA ARG A 184 12.14 19.25 -25.03
C ARG A 184 13.33 18.33 -24.74
N ILE A 185 13.27 17.61 -23.62
CA ILE A 185 14.30 16.66 -23.20
C ILE A 185 13.77 15.21 -23.27
N LYS A 186 14.67 14.24 -23.43
CA LYS A 186 14.30 12.83 -23.31
C LYS A 186 14.04 12.50 -21.85
N LEU A 187 13.01 11.71 -21.57
CA LEU A 187 12.67 11.29 -20.21
C LEU A 187 13.83 10.55 -19.51
N THR A 188 14.66 9.83 -20.28
CA THR A 188 15.89 9.20 -19.77
C THR A 188 16.92 10.22 -19.29
N ASP A 189 17.06 11.35 -19.99
CA ASP A 189 18.01 12.41 -19.63
C ASP A 189 17.51 13.13 -18.38
N LEU A 190 16.19 13.35 -18.26
CA LEU A 190 15.57 13.86 -17.03
C LEU A 190 15.85 12.96 -15.83
N LEU A 191 15.73 11.63 -15.97
CA LEU A 191 16.03 10.69 -14.88
C LEU A 191 17.49 10.76 -14.44
N VAL A 192 18.42 10.90 -15.40
CA VAL A 192 19.85 11.09 -15.11
C VAL A 192 20.06 12.39 -14.33
N GLU A 193 19.47 13.49 -14.79
CA GLU A 193 19.59 14.81 -14.16
C GLU A 193 19.02 14.80 -12.74
N VAL A 194 17.81 14.27 -12.54
CA VAL A 194 17.18 14.16 -11.21
C VAL A 194 18.02 13.27 -10.26
N ASP A 195 18.67 12.22 -10.77
CA ASP A 195 19.60 11.42 -9.97
C ASP A 195 20.83 12.23 -9.52
N THR A 196 21.30 13.20 -10.32
CA THR A 196 22.40 14.07 -9.87
C THR A 196 22.01 14.95 -8.67
N TRP A 197 20.73 15.34 -8.59
CA TRP A 197 20.21 16.18 -7.49
C TRP A 197 19.88 15.37 -6.23
N THR A 198 19.25 14.22 -6.41
CA THR A 198 18.63 13.46 -5.30
C THR A 198 19.44 12.22 -4.90
N GLN A 199 20.28 11.71 -5.82
CA GLN A 199 20.99 10.45 -5.69
C GLN A 199 20.06 9.26 -5.40
N PHE A 200 18.81 9.30 -5.88
CA PHE A 200 17.82 8.26 -5.62
C PHE A 200 18.29 6.86 -6.08
N SER A 201 19.15 6.78 -7.09
CA SER A 201 19.68 5.51 -7.62
C SER A 201 20.49 4.71 -6.59
N LYS A 202 20.98 5.34 -5.51
CA LYS A 202 21.76 4.67 -4.45
C LYS A 202 20.99 3.56 -3.73
N HIS A 203 19.66 3.57 -3.80
CA HIS A 203 18.80 2.54 -3.19
C HIS A 203 18.63 1.28 -4.04
N PHE A 204 19.05 1.33 -5.30
CA PHE A 204 18.98 0.22 -6.24
C PHE A 204 20.31 -0.52 -6.26
N VAL A 205 20.53 -1.31 -5.21
CA VAL A 205 21.74 -2.13 -5.06
C VAL A 205 21.46 -3.60 -5.29
N HIS A 206 22.48 -4.31 -5.76
CA HIS A 206 22.43 -5.74 -6.01
C HIS A 206 22.04 -6.49 -4.73
N LEU A 207 21.05 -7.38 -4.81
CA LEU A 207 20.46 -8.09 -3.68
C LEU A 207 21.50 -8.73 -2.73
N HIS A 208 22.47 -9.46 -3.29
CA HIS A 208 23.50 -10.12 -2.50
C HIS A 208 24.70 -9.23 -2.14
N THR A 209 25.31 -8.57 -3.14
CA THR A 209 26.58 -7.86 -2.95
C THR A 209 26.44 -6.45 -2.40
N GLN A 210 25.22 -5.90 -2.39
CA GLN A 210 24.90 -4.53 -1.99
C GLN A 210 25.68 -3.46 -2.79
N LYS A 211 26.18 -3.82 -3.98
CA LYS A 211 26.87 -2.90 -4.89
C LYS A 211 25.88 -2.25 -5.87
N ALA A 212 26.16 -1.01 -6.25
CA ALA A 212 25.44 -0.31 -7.30
C ALA A 212 25.59 -1.03 -8.66
N PRO A 213 24.64 -0.85 -9.60
CA PRO A 213 24.78 -1.37 -10.96
C PRO A 213 25.97 -0.70 -11.64
N LYS A 214 26.67 -1.46 -12.50
CA LYS A 214 27.82 -0.95 -13.25
C LYS A 214 27.41 0.20 -14.18
N GLU A 215 26.24 0.08 -14.80
CA GLU A 215 25.70 1.06 -15.74
C GLU A 215 24.32 1.52 -15.25
N LYS A 216 24.23 2.79 -14.83
CA LYS A 216 22.96 3.38 -14.36
C LYS A 216 21.93 3.55 -15.47
N SER A 217 22.36 3.66 -16.73
CA SER A 217 21.47 3.77 -17.90
C SER A 217 20.51 2.58 -18.00
N ILE A 218 20.99 1.36 -17.75
CA ILE A 218 20.16 0.15 -17.77
C ILE A 218 19.17 0.16 -16.60
N LEU A 219 19.59 0.66 -15.43
CA LEU A 219 18.69 0.89 -14.29
C LEU A 219 17.58 1.88 -14.63
N PHE A 220 17.91 3.03 -15.22
CA PHE A 220 16.91 4.03 -15.58
C PHE A 220 15.96 3.53 -16.66
N ALA A 221 16.44 2.75 -17.64
CA ALA A 221 15.58 2.11 -18.62
C ALA A 221 14.62 1.09 -17.99
N ALA A 222 15.07 0.30 -17.02
CA ALA A 222 14.22 -0.64 -16.29
C ALA A 222 13.16 0.09 -15.44
N ILE A 223 13.56 1.12 -14.68
CA ILE A 223 12.64 1.96 -13.90
C ILE A 223 11.62 2.65 -14.81
N LEU A 224 12.07 3.19 -15.95
CA LEU A 224 11.19 3.83 -16.90
C LEU A 224 10.18 2.81 -17.47
N SER A 225 10.65 1.63 -17.86
CA SER A 225 9.80 0.55 -18.37
C SER A 225 8.66 0.20 -17.40
N ASP A 226 8.97 0.11 -16.12
CA ASP A 226 7.99 -0.13 -15.06
C ASP A 226 7.05 1.08 -14.91
N GLY A 227 7.60 2.29 -14.82
CA GLY A 227 6.85 3.52 -14.57
C GLY A 227 5.86 3.91 -15.66
N ILE A 228 6.14 3.60 -16.93
CA ILE A 228 5.22 3.82 -18.05
C ILE A 228 4.45 2.56 -18.47
N ASN A 229 4.55 1.46 -17.70
CA ASN A 229 3.90 0.18 -17.97
C ASN A 229 4.18 -0.35 -19.40
N LEU A 230 5.40 -0.11 -19.91
CA LEU A 230 5.82 -0.55 -21.24
C LEU A 230 6.26 -2.02 -21.23
N GLY A 231 6.88 -2.44 -20.13
CA GLY A 231 7.45 -3.78 -19.96
C GLY A 231 8.83 -3.93 -20.61
N LEU A 232 9.65 -4.82 -20.04
CA LEU A 232 11.08 -4.91 -20.36
C LEU A 232 11.36 -5.30 -21.81
N SER A 233 10.52 -6.13 -22.43
CA SER A 233 10.70 -6.53 -23.84
C SER A 233 10.55 -5.36 -24.79
N LYS A 234 9.46 -4.60 -24.68
CA LYS A 234 9.23 -3.43 -25.52
C LYS A 234 10.22 -2.31 -25.22
N MET A 235 10.66 -2.20 -23.96
CA MET A 235 11.73 -1.26 -23.62
C MET A 235 13.05 -1.63 -24.29
N ALA A 236 13.40 -2.92 -24.36
CA ALA A 236 14.58 -3.38 -25.10
C ALA A 236 14.47 -3.04 -26.60
N ASP A 237 13.31 -3.27 -27.21
CA ASP A 237 13.08 -2.92 -28.62
C ASP A 237 13.21 -1.40 -28.87
N ALA A 238 12.82 -0.58 -27.89
CA ALA A 238 12.92 0.87 -27.95
C ALA A 238 14.35 1.41 -27.65
N CYS A 239 15.24 0.59 -27.09
CA CYS A 239 16.58 0.98 -26.67
C CYS A 239 17.66 0.29 -27.52
N PRO A 240 18.32 1.01 -28.46
CA PRO A 240 19.28 0.39 -29.39
C PRO A 240 20.46 -0.35 -28.74
N ASN A 241 20.85 0.05 -27.52
CA ASN A 241 22.04 -0.44 -26.83
C ASN A 241 21.72 -1.27 -25.57
N ILE A 242 20.46 -1.60 -25.31
CA ILE A 242 20.05 -2.30 -24.09
C ILE A 242 19.26 -3.55 -24.45
N SER A 243 19.83 -4.72 -24.17
CA SER A 243 19.16 -6.00 -24.38
C SER A 243 18.11 -6.29 -23.31
N TYR A 244 17.10 -7.11 -23.66
CA TYR A 244 16.14 -7.65 -22.69
C TYR A 244 16.83 -8.35 -21.51
N SER A 245 17.87 -9.15 -21.78
CA SER A 245 18.63 -9.85 -20.74
C SER A 245 19.28 -8.91 -19.72
N GLN A 246 19.76 -7.75 -20.16
CA GLN A 246 20.32 -6.74 -19.26
C GLN A 246 19.23 -6.09 -18.40
N LEU A 247 18.08 -5.77 -19.00
CA LEU A 247 16.93 -5.21 -18.27
C LEU A 247 16.37 -6.20 -17.23
N ALA A 248 16.15 -7.45 -17.63
CA ALA A 248 15.69 -8.51 -16.75
C ALA A 248 16.65 -8.74 -15.58
N TRP A 249 17.96 -8.77 -15.84
CA TRP A 249 18.96 -8.88 -14.79
C TRP A 249 18.88 -7.72 -13.78
N ILE A 250 18.71 -6.48 -14.26
CA ILE A 250 18.56 -5.33 -13.37
C ILE A 250 17.26 -5.41 -12.57
N ALA A 251 16.14 -5.72 -13.22
CA ALA A 251 14.85 -5.85 -12.55
C ALA A 251 14.90 -6.90 -11.43
N ASP A 252 15.44 -8.09 -11.72
CA ASP A 252 15.47 -9.21 -10.77
C ASP A 252 16.41 -8.95 -9.58
N TRP A 253 17.58 -8.33 -9.81
CA TRP A 253 18.64 -8.26 -8.81
C TRP A 253 18.76 -6.91 -8.10
N TYR A 254 18.28 -5.82 -8.70
CA TYR A 254 18.48 -4.45 -8.20
C TYR A 254 17.18 -3.74 -7.82
N ILE A 255 16.05 -4.08 -8.44
CA ILE A 255 14.76 -3.42 -8.23
C ILE A 255 13.91 -4.22 -7.26
N ARG A 256 13.34 -3.52 -6.26
CA ARG A 256 12.42 -4.05 -5.25
C ARG A 256 11.48 -2.94 -4.80
N ASP A 257 10.35 -3.30 -4.20
CA ASP A 257 9.39 -2.33 -3.65
C ASP A 257 10.05 -1.40 -2.60
N GLU A 258 10.95 -1.93 -1.77
CA GLU A 258 11.66 -1.09 -0.80
C GLU A 258 12.65 -0.12 -1.46
N SER A 259 13.23 -0.50 -2.60
CA SER A 259 14.10 0.38 -3.38
C SER A 259 13.30 1.55 -3.96
N TYR A 260 12.12 1.28 -4.52
CA TYR A 260 11.21 2.33 -4.98
C TYR A 260 10.75 3.25 -3.85
N THR A 261 10.36 2.68 -2.72
CA THR A 261 9.87 3.45 -1.56
C THR A 261 10.93 4.41 -1.04
N LYS A 262 12.19 3.96 -0.91
CA LYS A 262 13.30 4.81 -0.46
C LYS A 262 13.70 5.86 -1.49
N ALA A 263 13.72 5.49 -2.77
CA ALA A 263 14.02 6.40 -3.87
C ALA A 263 12.97 7.52 -3.96
N LEU A 264 11.69 7.17 -3.88
CA LEU A 264 10.60 8.13 -3.84
C LEU A 264 10.71 9.05 -2.62
N GLY A 265 11.08 8.52 -1.45
CA GLY A 265 11.33 9.31 -0.25
C GLY A 265 12.43 10.37 -0.46
N ASP A 266 13.54 10.01 -1.10
CA ASP A 266 14.62 10.98 -1.40
C ASP A 266 14.19 12.06 -2.40
N ILE A 267 13.39 11.69 -3.40
CA ILE A 267 12.84 12.64 -4.38
C ILE A 267 11.85 13.59 -3.68
N ALA A 268 10.90 13.08 -2.90
CA ALA A 268 9.95 13.88 -2.13
C ALA A 268 10.66 14.83 -1.16
N ASN A 269 11.66 14.34 -0.43
CA ASN A 269 12.48 15.16 0.48
C ASN A 269 13.25 16.27 -0.25
N PHE A 270 13.65 16.05 -1.50
CA PHE A 270 14.27 17.09 -2.31
C PHE A 270 13.25 18.12 -2.78
N HIS A 271 12.05 17.69 -3.19
CA HIS A 271 10.96 18.58 -3.57
C HIS A 271 10.56 19.53 -2.43
N HIS A 272 10.44 19.04 -1.19
CA HIS A 272 10.12 19.89 -0.03
C HIS A 272 11.17 20.97 0.29
N LYS A 273 12.39 20.88 -0.25
CA LYS A 273 13.42 21.91 -0.09
C LYS A 273 13.32 23.02 -1.13
N GLN A 274 12.52 22.84 -2.18
CA GLN A 274 12.40 23.82 -3.24
C GLN A 274 11.54 25.00 -2.78
N PRO A 275 11.94 26.25 -3.01
CA PRO A 275 11.14 27.41 -2.62
C PRO A 275 9.72 27.41 -3.19
N PHE A 276 9.50 26.75 -4.32
CA PHE A 276 8.19 26.67 -4.94
C PHE A 276 7.24 25.69 -4.25
N SER A 277 7.74 24.71 -3.48
CA SER A 277 6.87 23.72 -2.84
C SER A 277 5.98 24.34 -1.76
N SER A 278 6.44 25.40 -1.08
CA SER A 278 5.65 26.09 -0.05
C SER A 278 4.40 26.80 -0.58
N TYR A 279 4.28 27.00 -1.90
CA TYR A 279 3.06 27.51 -2.52
C TYR A 279 1.96 26.45 -2.65
N TRP A 280 2.32 25.18 -2.60
CA TRP A 280 1.38 24.05 -2.69
C TRP A 280 0.84 23.67 -1.31
N GLY A 281 1.63 23.84 -0.26
CA GLY A 281 1.24 23.59 1.13
C GLY A 281 2.43 23.46 2.07
N GLU A 282 2.12 23.09 3.32
CA GLU A 282 3.13 22.89 4.37
C GLU A 282 3.63 21.44 4.45
N GLY A 283 3.12 20.53 3.61
CA GLY A 283 3.42 19.09 3.65
C GLY A 283 2.78 18.36 4.83
N THR A 284 1.76 18.96 5.45
CA THR A 284 1.07 18.40 6.62
C THR A 284 -0.28 17.81 6.28
N THR A 285 -0.81 18.11 5.09
CA THR A 285 -2.06 17.54 4.60
C THR A 285 -1.79 16.68 3.37
N SER A 286 -2.69 15.73 3.11
CA SER A 286 -2.60 14.94 1.89
C SER A 286 -3.99 14.67 1.34
N SER A 287 -4.10 14.78 0.02
CA SER A 287 -5.24 14.25 -0.69
C SER A 287 -4.99 12.78 -0.97
N SER A 288 -5.94 11.94 -0.57
CA SER A 288 -5.84 10.49 -0.72
C SER A 288 -7.09 10.00 -1.44
N ASP A 289 -6.93 9.44 -2.62
CA ASP A 289 -8.04 8.85 -3.38
C ASP A 289 -7.63 7.52 -4.02
N GLY A 290 -8.62 6.65 -4.19
CA GLY A 290 -8.49 5.38 -4.89
C GLY A 290 -8.71 5.56 -6.38
N GLN A 291 -7.65 5.54 -7.16
CA GLN A 291 -7.73 5.50 -8.62
C GLN A 291 -7.96 4.05 -9.09
N PHE A 292 -9.05 3.82 -9.82
CA PHE A 292 -9.38 2.49 -10.35
C PHE A 292 -8.91 2.35 -11.80
N PHE A 293 -8.02 1.40 -12.05
CA PHE A 293 -7.54 1.06 -13.38
C PHE A 293 -8.16 -0.25 -13.83
N ARG A 294 -8.89 -0.22 -14.95
CA ARG A 294 -9.47 -1.43 -15.53
C ARG A 294 -8.36 -2.36 -16.02
N ALA A 295 -8.48 -3.64 -15.72
CA ALA A 295 -7.54 -4.63 -16.23
C ALA A 295 -7.88 -4.93 -17.70
N GLY A 296 -6.86 -5.13 -18.54
CA GLY A 296 -7.02 -5.52 -19.94
C GLY A 296 -7.56 -6.95 -20.17
N GLY A 297 -8.03 -7.63 -19.13
CA GLY A 297 -8.55 -9.00 -19.18
C GLY A 297 -8.90 -9.56 -17.79
N THR A 298 -9.56 -10.73 -17.77
CA THR A 298 -10.03 -11.41 -16.55
C THR A 298 -8.95 -12.24 -15.84
N SER A 299 -7.74 -12.31 -16.38
CA SER A 299 -6.70 -13.26 -15.96
C SER A 299 -5.65 -12.70 -14.98
N SER A 300 -5.76 -11.44 -14.54
CA SER A 300 -4.85 -10.90 -13.53
C SER A 300 -5.28 -11.33 -12.13
N PRO A 301 -4.44 -12.05 -11.35
CA PRO A 301 -4.77 -12.49 -9.98
C PRO A 301 -5.06 -11.32 -9.01
N LEU A 302 -4.62 -10.12 -9.36
CA LEU A 302 -4.75 -8.91 -8.55
C LEU A 302 -6.00 -8.08 -8.92
N ALA A 303 -6.62 -8.35 -10.07
CA ALA A 303 -7.77 -7.59 -10.52
C ALA A 303 -9.06 -8.11 -9.85
N GLN A 304 -9.83 -7.20 -9.25
CA GLN A 304 -11.08 -7.50 -8.58
C GLN A 304 -12.22 -6.69 -9.20
N VAL A 305 -13.43 -7.24 -9.17
CA VAL A 305 -14.62 -6.51 -9.58
C VAL A 305 -15.01 -5.55 -8.45
N ASN A 306 -15.07 -4.26 -8.76
CA ASN A 306 -15.52 -3.24 -7.83
C ASN A 306 -16.83 -2.64 -8.35
N GLY A 307 -17.94 -2.93 -7.68
CA GLY A 307 -19.29 -2.52 -8.10
C GLY A 307 -19.47 -1.00 -8.27
N LYS A 308 -18.63 -0.16 -7.64
CA LYS A 308 -18.60 1.29 -7.88
C LYS A 308 -18.18 1.64 -9.31
N TYR A 309 -17.27 0.88 -9.91
CA TYR A 309 -16.66 1.14 -11.21
C TYR A 309 -17.19 0.25 -12.33
N GLY A 310 -18.15 -0.63 -12.02
CA GLY A 310 -18.82 -1.53 -12.96
C GLY A 310 -18.49 -3.00 -12.72
N HIS A 311 -18.75 -3.83 -13.73
CA HIS A 311 -18.53 -5.27 -13.67
C HIS A 311 -17.16 -5.70 -14.20
N ASP A 312 -16.43 -4.79 -14.84
CA ASP A 312 -15.09 -5.08 -15.35
C ASP A 312 -14.09 -5.18 -14.19
N PRO A 313 -13.26 -6.24 -14.13
CA PRO A 313 -12.24 -6.35 -13.11
C PRO A 313 -11.16 -5.28 -13.29
N GLY A 314 -10.64 -4.77 -12.19
CA GLY A 314 -9.58 -3.78 -12.18
C GLY A 314 -8.84 -3.73 -10.86
N VAL A 315 -7.87 -2.84 -10.76
CA VAL A 315 -7.06 -2.64 -9.55
C VAL A 315 -7.28 -1.22 -9.08
N SER A 316 -7.64 -1.08 -7.80
CA SER A 316 -7.65 0.22 -7.12
C SER A 316 -6.25 0.50 -6.58
N PHE A 317 -5.64 1.58 -7.03
CA PHE A 317 -4.43 2.12 -6.44
C PHE A 317 -4.81 3.26 -5.51
N TYR A 318 -4.40 3.16 -4.26
CA TYR A 318 -4.58 4.24 -3.31
C TYR A 318 -3.39 5.17 -3.44
N THR A 319 -3.61 6.35 -4.01
CA THR A 319 -2.57 7.35 -4.24
C THR A 319 -2.71 8.46 -3.22
N HIS A 320 -1.59 8.88 -2.68
CA HIS A 320 -1.49 10.02 -1.79
C HIS A 320 -0.68 11.11 -2.48
N ILE A 321 -1.22 12.33 -2.50
CA ILE A 321 -0.50 13.53 -2.91
C ILE A 321 -0.48 14.43 -1.69
N SER A 322 0.72 14.67 -1.14
CA SER A 322 0.89 15.68 -0.09
C SER A 322 0.80 17.07 -0.71
N ASP A 323 0.30 18.01 0.10
CA ASP A 323 0.42 19.44 -0.22
C ASP A 323 1.88 19.94 -0.13
#